data_AF-A0A2U1NU89-F1
#
_entry.id   AF-A0A2U1NU89-F1
#
_cell.length_a   1.000
_cell.length_b   1.000
_cell.length_c   1.000
_cell.angle_alpha   90.00
_cell.angle_beta   90.00
_cell.angle_gamma   90.00
#
_symmetry.space_group_name_H-M   'P 1'
#
loop_
_entity.id
_entity.type
_entity.pdbx_description
1 polymer ?
#
loop_
_entity_poly.entity_id
_entity_poly.type
_entity_poly.pdbx_seq_one_letter_code
_entity_poly.pdbx_strand_id
1 'polypeptide(L)'
;MGIQESKSNEDNCRFVYSLWGNQNCCFAIKKASGNSGGIIAIWNDTMFSKHNVIEGIGFLAIVGRWTKIDIDCLMIVVYAPQDLHGKHSLWLHLTDLINNLNLPSVVLGDFNEVPYAHERKGSLFCKKGALLFNTFILDANLVDLPMGGRKFTRMNKFGNKLSKIDRILVSQDFILKWPHSNAALPRDVSDHCPLILKTHAMDYGPIPFKFF
;
A
#
# COMPACT_ATOMS: atom_id res chain seq x y z
N MET A 1 8.64 3.36 -2.13
CA MET A 1 7.79 4.37 -1.46
C MET A 1 6.59 4.62 -2.34
N GLY A 2 5.37 4.53 -1.81
CA GLY A 2 4.15 4.91 -2.50
C GLY A 2 3.54 6.12 -1.82
N ILE A 3 3.26 7.18 -2.57
CA ILE A 3 2.68 8.44 -2.11
C ILE A 3 1.33 8.61 -2.80
N GLN A 4 0.29 8.82 -2.02
CA GLN A 4 -1.07 9.11 -2.49
C GLN A 4 -1.40 10.59 -2.27
N GLU A 5 -2.42 11.10 -2.96
CA GLU A 5 -2.84 12.51 -2.91
C GLU A 5 -1.75 13.51 -3.27
N SER A 6 -0.85 13.14 -4.20
CA SER A 6 0.23 14.03 -4.60
C SER A 6 -0.27 15.35 -5.20
N LYS A 7 -1.50 15.36 -5.75
CA LYS A 7 -2.10 16.49 -6.48
C LYS A 7 -1.18 17.04 -7.57
N SER A 8 -0.22 16.23 -8.01
CA SER A 8 0.79 16.66 -8.97
C SER A 8 0.20 16.53 -10.38
N ASN A 9 0.15 17.66 -11.08
CA ASN A 9 -0.25 17.73 -12.48
C ASN A 9 0.97 17.70 -13.42
N GLU A 10 2.19 17.77 -12.87
CA GLU A 10 3.44 17.78 -13.62
C GLU A 10 4.38 16.66 -13.20
N ASP A 11 5.13 16.14 -14.18
CA ASP A 11 6.22 15.18 -13.97
C ASP A 11 7.47 15.93 -13.51
N ASN A 12 7.43 16.46 -12.28
CA ASN A 12 8.53 17.25 -11.74
C ASN A 12 9.56 16.35 -11.05
N CYS A 13 10.59 15.92 -11.79
CA CYS A 13 11.69 15.11 -11.25
C CYS A 13 12.35 15.77 -10.03
N ARG A 14 12.45 17.11 -9.98
CA ARG A 14 13.04 17.81 -8.82
C ARG A 14 12.20 17.63 -7.56
N PHE A 15 10.88 17.65 -7.70
CA PHE A 15 9.97 17.36 -6.59
C PHE A 15 10.18 15.92 -6.09
N VAL A 16 10.22 14.94 -7.00
CA VAL A 16 10.47 13.53 -6.64
C VAL A 16 11.83 13.33 -5.96
N TYR A 17 12.89 13.94 -6.48
CA TYR A 17 14.22 13.87 -5.85
C TYR A 17 14.27 14.55 -4.49
N SER A 18 13.51 15.63 -4.30
CA SER A 18 13.40 16.26 -2.98
C SER A 18 12.70 15.37 -1.96
N LEU A 19 11.68 14.60 -2.39
CA LEU A 19 10.99 13.61 -1.56
C LEU A 19 11.88 12.40 -1.22
N TRP A 20 12.68 11.95 -2.19
CA TRP A 20 13.58 10.82 -2.00
C TRP A 20 14.86 11.18 -1.20
N GLY A 21 15.31 12.42 -1.32
CA GLY A 21 16.52 12.95 -0.69
C GLY A 21 17.78 12.86 -1.54
N ASN A 22 17.73 12.24 -2.74
CA ASN A 22 18.81 12.22 -3.72
C ASN A 22 18.28 11.84 -5.13
N GLN A 23 19.17 11.75 -6.12
CA GLN A 23 18.83 11.43 -7.52
C GLN A 23 18.93 9.92 -7.85
N ASN A 24 19.33 9.07 -6.90
CA ASN A 24 19.46 7.62 -7.10
C ASN A 24 18.11 6.93 -6.88
N CYS A 25 17.13 7.32 -7.68
CA CYS A 25 15.82 6.70 -7.70
C CYS A 25 15.19 6.78 -9.08
N CYS A 26 14.32 5.82 -9.34
CA CYS A 26 13.36 5.87 -10.43
C CYS A 26 11.95 6.03 -9.85
N PHE A 27 11.03 6.49 -10.68
CA PHE A 27 9.67 6.73 -10.26
C PHE A 27 8.65 6.52 -11.40
N ALA A 28 7.39 6.37 -11.00
CA ALA A 28 6.23 6.37 -11.88
C ALA A 28 5.16 7.27 -11.25
N ILE A 29 4.46 8.04 -12.08
CA ILE A 29 3.43 8.99 -11.65
C ILE A 29 2.16 8.68 -12.42
N LYS A 30 1.08 8.42 -11.68
CA LYS A 30 -0.26 8.57 -12.21
C LYS A 30 -0.76 9.96 -11.82
N LYS A 31 -1.06 10.79 -12.81
CA LYS A 31 -1.46 12.19 -12.60
C LYS A 31 -2.81 12.29 -11.89
N ALA A 32 -3.01 13.40 -11.16
CA ALA A 32 -4.30 13.72 -10.59
C ALA A 32 -5.34 14.01 -11.70
N SER A 33 -6.61 13.72 -11.44
CA SER A 33 -7.71 14.14 -12.31
C SER A 33 -8.32 15.41 -11.71
N GLY A 34 -7.95 16.57 -12.25
CA GLY A 34 -8.31 17.86 -11.66
C GLY A 34 -7.54 18.14 -10.36
N ASN A 35 -8.23 18.51 -9.28
CA ASN A 35 -7.62 18.85 -7.98
C ASN A 35 -7.52 17.66 -7.01
N SER A 36 -7.82 16.44 -7.48
CA SER A 36 -7.98 15.27 -6.62
C SER A 36 -7.20 14.07 -7.15
N GLY A 37 -6.55 13.35 -6.23
CA GLY A 37 -5.79 12.14 -6.51
C GLY A 37 -4.32 12.40 -6.81
N GLY A 38 -3.77 11.61 -7.72
CA GLY A 38 -2.33 11.51 -7.96
C GLY A 38 -1.70 10.41 -7.13
N ILE A 39 -0.94 9.54 -7.79
CA ILE A 39 -0.18 8.45 -7.16
C ILE A 39 1.25 8.54 -7.66
N ILE A 40 2.21 8.56 -6.73
CA ILE A 40 3.63 8.51 -7.06
C ILE A 40 4.22 7.26 -6.43
N ALA A 41 4.88 6.45 -7.25
CA ALA A 41 5.70 5.35 -6.79
C ALA A 41 7.17 5.70 -7.03
N ILE A 42 8.00 5.62 -5.99
CA ILE A 42 9.44 5.91 -6.03
C ILE A 42 10.20 4.69 -5.52
N TRP A 43 11.26 4.28 -6.21
CA TRP A 43 12.09 3.15 -5.82
C TRP A 43 13.57 3.41 -6.09
N ASN A 44 14.41 2.66 -5.38
CA ASN A 44 15.85 2.65 -5.62
C ASN A 44 16.14 1.85 -6.89
N ASP A 45 16.78 2.49 -7.87
CA ASP A 45 17.12 1.93 -9.19
C ASP A 45 18.08 0.75 -9.12
N THR A 46 18.93 0.69 -8.09
CA THR A 46 19.82 -0.46 -7.84
C THR A 46 19.13 -1.67 -7.23
N MET A 47 17.91 -1.52 -6.71
CA MET A 47 17.16 -2.58 -6.02
C MET A 47 15.98 -3.12 -6.85
N PHE A 48 15.44 -2.30 -7.74
CA PHE A 48 14.28 -2.65 -8.56
C PHE A 48 14.41 -2.05 -9.95
N SER A 49 14.35 -2.90 -10.97
CA SER A 49 14.32 -2.51 -12.38
C SER A 49 12.88 -2.55 -12.88
N LYS A 50 12.42 -1.45 -13.50
CA LYS A 50 11.07 -1.34 -14.05
C LYS A 50 11.02 -1.91 -15.47
N HIS A 51 10.03 -2.77 -15.74
CA HIS A 51 9.74 -3.27 -17.09
C HIS A 51 8.52 -2.56 -17.70
N ASN A 52 7.42 -2.47 -16.94
CA ASN A 52 6.17 -1.90 -17.42
C ASN A 52 5.43 -1.13 -16.32
N VAL A 53 4.59 -0.19 -16.72
CA VAL A 53 3.68 0.54 -15.84
C VAL A 53 2.26 0.36 -16.35
N ILE A 54 1.34 0.01 -15.45
CA ILE A 54 -0.07 -0.16 -15.74
C ILE A 54 -0.84 0.79 -14.84
N GLU A 55 -1.66 1.65 -15.45
CA GLU A 55 -2.47 2.63 -14.75
C GLU A 55 -3.94 2.23 -14.83
N GLY A 56 -4.66 2.42 -13.72
CA GLY A 56 -6.11 2.25 -13.70
C GLY A 56 -6.72 3.09 -12.58
N ILE A 57 -8.05 3.21 -12.56
CA ILE A 57 -8.75 4.02 -11.55
C ILE A 57 -8.38 3.50 -10.15
N GLY A 58 -7.86 4.39 -9.30
CA GLY A 58 -7.47 4.06 -7.92
C GLY A 58 -6.16 3.28 -7.72
N PHE A 59 -5.35 3.05 -8.77
CA PHE A 59 -4.03 2.42 -8.57
C PHE A 59 -2.98 2.83 -9.61
N LEU A 60 -1.72 2.54 -9.29
CA LEU A 60 -0.56 2.57 -10.18
C LEU A 60 0.23 1.26 -9.96
N ALA A 61 0.31 0.43 -11.00
CA ALA A 61 1.00 -0.85 -10.96
C ALA A 61 2.31 -0.79 -11.75
N ILE A 62 3.35 -1.42 -11.21
CA ILE A 62 4.68 -1.47 -11.78
C ILE A 62 5.10 -2.92 -11.84
N VAL A 63 5.27 -3.42 -13.06
CA VAL A 63 5.89 -4.71 -13.32
C VAL A 63 7.38 -4.47 -13.46
N GLY A 64 8.18 -5.27 -12.77
CA GLY A 64 9.62 -5.14 -12.82
C GLY A 64 10.31 -6.34 -12.20
N ARG A 65 11.56 -6.13 -11.83
CA ARG A 65 12.44 -7.16 -11.30
C ARG A 65 13.18 -6.67 -10.07
N TRP A 66 13.14 -7.44 -9.00
CA TRP A 66 14.04 -7.27 -7.86
C TRP A 66 15.45 -7.69 -8.27
N THR A 67 16.33 -6.72 -8.45
CA THR A 67 17.67 -6.91 -9.02
C THR A 67 18.58 -7.78 -8.15
N LYS A 68 18.44 -7.71 -6.82
CA LYS A 68 19.32 -8.44 -5.88
C LYS A 68 19.09 -9.95 -5.85
N ILE A 69 17.93 -10.41 -6.27
CA ILE A 69 17.52 -11.82 -6.22
C ILE A 69 16.98 -12.33 -7.56
N ASP A 70 17.08 -11.50 -8.62
CA ASP A 70 16.69 -11.80 -10.00
C ASP A 70 15.27 -12.40 -10.13
N ILE A 71 14.28 -11.76 -9.49
CA ILE A 71 12.89 -12.21 -9.49
C ILE A 71 11.98 -11.13 -10.07
N ASP A 72 11.19 -11.50 -11.07
CA ASP A 72 10.12 -10.67 -11.59
C ASP A 72 8.99 -10.55 -10.57
N CYS A 73 8.42 -9.36 -10.47
CA CYS A 73 7.44 -9.01 -9.46
C CYS A 73 6.53 -7.86 -9.88
N LEU A 74 5.46 -7.73 -9.12
CA LEU A 74 4.43 -6.71 -9.30
C LEU A 74 4.33 -5.85 -8.04
N MET A 75 4.50 -4.54 -8.20
CA MET A 75 4.26 -3.57 -7.13
C MET A 75 3.05 -2.72 -7.50
N ILE A 76 2.04 -2.66 -6.64
CA ILE A 76 0.83 -1.88 -6.86
C ILE A 76 0.70 -0.86 -5.74
N VAL A 77 0.63 0.41 -6.09
CA VAL A 77 0.29 1.50 -5.18
C VAL A 77 -1.18 1.85 -5.35
N VAL A 78 -1.96 1.67 -4.29
CA VAL A 78 -3.41 1.88 -4.24
C VAL A 78 -3.75 3.22 -3.60
N TYR A 79 -4.73 3.90 -4.19
CA TYR A 79 -5.48 5.00 -3.62
C TYR A 79 -6.96 4.81 -3.98
N ALA A 80 -7.66 4.02 -3.18
CA ALA A 80 -8.99 3.53 -3.52
C ALA A 80 -10.04 4.66 -3.47
N PRO A 81 -11.04 4.64 -4.38
CA PRO A 81 -12.17 5.55 -4.32
C PRO A 81 -12.89 5.52 -2.96
N GLN A 82 -13.57 6.60 -2.60
CA GLN A 82 -14.34 6.66 -1.35
C GLN A 82 -15.65 5.88 -1.45
N ASP A 83 -16.28 5.89 -2.63
CA ASP A 83 -17.57 5.26 -2.86
C ASP A 83 -17.45 3.74 -3.05
N LEU A 84 -18.52 3.03 -2.68
CA LEU A 84 -18.54 1.57 -2.66
C LEU A 84 -18.43 0.97 -4.07
N HIS A 85 -19.01 1.61 -5.08
CA HIS A 85 -19.02 1.11 -6.45
C HIS A 85 -17.62 1.19 -7.07
N GLY A 86 -16.95 2.34 -6.92
CA GLY A 86 -15.57 2.55 -7.34
C GLY A 86 -14.60 1.57 -6.65
N LYS A 87 -14.75 1.34 -5.34
CA LYS A 87 -13.99 0.31 -4.63
C LYS A 87 -14.20 -1.08 -5.21
N HIS A 88 -15.46 -1.48 -5.44
CA HIS A 88 -15.77 -2.80 -5.99
C HIS A 88 -15.15 -3.01 -7.38
N SER A 89 -15.26 -2.01 -8.25
CA SER A 89 -14.64 -2.07 -9.58
C SER A 89 -13.11 -2.14 -9.51
N LEU A 90 -12.49 -1.38 -8.59
CA LEU A 90 -11.06 -1.45 -8.32
C LEU A 90 -10.65 -2.86 -7.86
N TRP A 91 -11.38 -3.44 -6.90
CA TRP A 91 -11.12 -4.77 -6.38
C TRP A 91 -11.13 -5.84 -7.46
N LEU A 92 -12.15 -5.87 -8.32
CA LEU A 92 -12.22 -6.81 -9.43
C LEU A 92 -11.04 -6.65 -10.39
N HIS A 93 -10.71 -5.42 -10.77
CA HIS A 93 -9.59 -5.14 -11.67
C HIS A 93 -8.25 -5.56 -11.05
N LEU A 94 -8.01 -5.28 -9.76
CA LEU A 94 -6.78 -5.72 -9.09
C LEU A 94 -6.70 -7.24 -8.98
N THR A 95 -7.80 -7.92 -8.67
CA THR A 95 -7.85 -9.40 -8.68
C THR A 95 -7.46 -9.94 -10.05
N ASP A 96 -8.08 -9.45 -11.12
CA ASP A 96 -7.79 -9.87 -12.49
C ASP A 96 -6.33 -9.60 -12.86
N LEU A 97 -5.81 -8.42 -12.52
CA LEU A 97 -4.43 -8.03 -12.82
C LEU A 97 -3.42 -8.96 -12.12
N ILE A 98 -3.62 -9.21 -10.83
CA ILE A 98 -2.73 -10.05 -10.01
C ILE A 98 -2.74 -11.49 -10.53
N ASN A 99 -3.94 -12.04 -10.77
CA ASN A 99 -4.10 -13.42 -11.20
C ASN A 99 -3.58 -13.66 -12.63
N ASN A 100 -3.76 -12.68 -13.54
CA ASN A 100 -3.28 -12.80 -14.91
C ASN A 100 -1.75 -12.68 -15.01
N LEU A 101 -1.13 -11.79 -14.22
CA LEU A 101 0.33 -11.64 -14.22
C LEU A 101 1.02 -12.81 -13.51
N ASN A 102 0.38 -13.38 -12.47
CA ASN A 102 0.91 -14.51 -11.70
C ASN A 102 2.36 -14.29 -11.23
N LEU A 103 2.62 -13.09 -10.68
CA LEU A 103 3.92 -12.68 -10.15
C LEU A 103 3.85 -12.48 -8.63
N PRO A 104 4.97 -12.67 -7.90
CA PRO A 104 5.10 -12.18 -6.53
C PRO A 104 4.69 -10.71 -6.44
N SER A 105 3.66 -10.43 -5.64
CA SER A 105 2.96 -9.15 -5.66
C SER A 105 3.02 -8.46 -4.30
N VAL A 106 3.23 -7.14 -4.32
CA VAL A 106 3.10 -6.26 -3.16
C VAL A 106 2.10 -5.17 -3.51
N VAL A 107 0.98 -5.13 -2.79
CA VAL A 107 -0.10 -4.15 -2.94
C VAL A 107 -0.12 -3.28 -1.70
N LEU A 108 0.17 -1.99 -1.84
CA LEU A 108 0.27 -1.07 -0.71
C LEU A 108 -0.44 0.25 -0.96
N GLY A 109 -0.85 0.93 0.11
CA GLY A 109 -1.40 2.27 0.04
C GLY A 109 -2.70 2.40 0.81
N ASP A 110 -3.51 3.39 0.44
CA ASP A 110 -4.78 3.70 1.08
C ASP A 110 -5.93 2.97 0.38
N PHE A 111 -6.48 1.97 1.06
CA PHE A 111 -7.59 1.17 0.56
C PHE A 111 -8.96 1.81 0.87
N ASN A 112 -9.00 2.89 1.66
CA ASN A 112 -10.21 3.55 2.16
C ASN A 112 -11.25 2.62 2.79
N GLU A 113 -10.87 1.38 3.15
CA GLU A 113 -11.76 0.35 3.64
C GLU A 113 -11.13 -0.42 4.80
N VAL A 114 -11.97 -0.93 5.70
CA VAL A 114 -11.54 -1.78 6.81
C VAL A 114 -12.22 -3.16 6.70
N PRO A 115 -11.49 -4.28 6.77
CA PRO A 115 -12.04 -5.63 6.74
C PRO A 115 -12.82 -5.97 8.02
N TYR A 116 -12.48 -5.33 9.15
CA TYR A 116 -13.09 -5.62 10.44
C TYR A 116 -13.59 -4.37 11.16
N ALA A 117 -14.71 -4.49 11.88
CA ALA A 117 -15.31 -3.39 12.62
C ALA A 117 -14.38 -2.78 13.68
N HIS A 118 -13.56 -3.61 14.34
CA HIS A 118 -12.65 -3.17 15.42
C HIS A 118 -11.46 -2.33 14.91
N GLU A 119 -11.24 -2.27 13.60
CA GLU A 119 -10.23 -1.43 12.95
C GLU A 119 -10.77 -0.05 12.58
N ARG A 120 -11.99 0.29 13.05
CA ARG A 120 -12.62 1.60 12.91
C ARG A 120 -13.22 2.06 14.24
N LYS A 121 -13.01 3.33 14.58
CA LYS A 121 -13.53 3.96 15.81
C LYS A 121 -14.16 5.31 15.46
N GLY A 122 -15.30 5.61 16.08
CA GLY A 122 -15.98 6.92 15.93
C GLY A 122 -16.68 7.15 14.59
N SER A 123 -16.82 6.12 13.75
CA SER A 123 -17.58 6.19 12.49
C SER A 123 -18.27 4.86 12.19
N LEU A 124 -19.30 4.89 11.33
CA LEU A 124 -20.04 3.71 10.94
C LEU A 124 -19.15 2.72 10.17
N PHE A 125 -19.32 1.44 10.48
CA PHE A 125 -18.68 0.34 9.76
C PHE A 125 -19.57 -0.14 8.62
N CYS A 126 -19.03 -0.14 7.40
CA CYS A 126 -19.75 -0.61 6.22
C CYS A 126 -19.54 -2.12 6.03
N LYS A 127 -20.50 -2.93 6.48
CA LYS A 127 -20.42 -4.40 6.35
C LYS A 127 -20.26 -4.86 4.90
N LYS A 128 -20.96 -4.21 3.97
CA LYS A 128 -20.88 -4.54 2.54
C LYS A 128 -19.51 -4.20 1.96
N GLY A 129 -18.93 -3.05 2.30
CA GLY A 129 -17.59 -2.67 1.88
C GLY A 129 -16.52 -3.64 2.41
N ALA A 130 -16.61 -3.98 3.69
CA ALA A 130 -15.73 -4.95 4.32
C ALA A 130 -15.83 -6.35 3.68
N LEU A 131 -17.04 -6.81 3.33
CA LEU A 131 -17.23 -8.08 2.63
C LEU A 131 -16.51 -8.07 1.28
N LEU A 132 -16.74 -7.06 0.44
CA LEU A 132 -16.11 -6.96 -0.87
C LEU A 132 -14.58 -6.87 -0.77
N PHE A 133 -14.07 -6.15 0.23
CA PHE A 133 -12.64 -6.05 0.46
C PHE A 133 -12.01 -7.37 0.92
N ASN A 134 -12.68 -8.12 1.81
CA ASN A 134 -12.23 -9.45 2.21
C ASN A 134 -12.28 -10.46 1.04
N THR A 135 -13.31 -10.38 0.19
CA THR A 135 -13.40 -11.19 -1.04
C THR A 135 -12.24 -10.89 -1.97
N PHE A 136 -11.90 -9.61 -2.20
CA PHE A 136 -10.70 -9.23 -2.95
C PHE A 136 -9.42 -9.85 -2.40
N ILE A 137 -9.18 -9.72 -1.09
CA ILE A 137 -7.98 -10.28 -0.45
C ILE A 137 -7.90 -11.78 -0.68
N LEU A 138 -9.03 -12.48 -0.53
CA LEU A 138 -9.12 -13.92 -0.73
C LEU A 138 -8.89 -14.33 -2.19
N ASP A 139 -9.63 -13.72 -3.13
CA ASP A 139 -9.62 -14.09 -4.55
C ASP A 139 -8.30 -13.75 -5.25
N ALA A 140 -7.56 -12.75 -4.76
CA ALA A 140 -6.22 -12.41 -5.21
C ALA A 140 -5.11 -13.14 -4.45
N ASN A 141 -5.46 -14.07 -3.54
CA ASN A 141 -4.55 -14.84 -2.70
C ASN A 141 -3.51 -13.95 -1.96
N LEU A 142 -4.01 -12.87 -1.36
CA LEU A 142 -3.21 -11.88 -0.65
C LEU A 142 -3.26 -12.11 0.86
N VAL A 143 -2.17 -11.74 1.51
CA VAL A 143 -2.01 -11.74 2.97
C VAL A 143 -1.80 -10.31 3.44
N ASP A 144 -2.63 -9.86 4.38
CA ASP A 144 -2.42 -8.57 5.06
C ASP A 144 -1.26 -8.68 6.04
N LEU A 145 -0.18 -7.94 5.79
CA LEU A 145 0.98 -7.98 6.65
C LEU A 145 0.67 -7.40 8.03
N PRO A 146 1.10 -8.06 9.12
CA PRO A 146 0.90 -7.54 10.45
C PRO A 146 1.61 -6.19 10.58
N MET A 147 0.88 -5.24 11.17
CA MET A 147 1.35 -3.88 11.37
C MET A 147 1.94 -3.75 12.78
N GLY A 148 3.23 -3.45 12.86
CA GLY A 148 3.91 -3.15 14.11
C GLY A 148 3.62 -1.74 14.60
N GLY A 149 3.48 -1.58 15.92
CA GLY A 149 3.50 -0.27 16.60
C GLY A 149 2.13 0.38 16.84
N ARG A 150 1.35 0.71 15.80
CA ARG A 150 0.03 1.38 15.96
C ARG A 150 -1.12 0.54 15.43
N LYS A 151 -2.30 0.72 16.05
CA LYS A 151 -3.55 0.04 15.67
C LYS A 151 -4.30 0.71 14.51
N PHE A 152 -4.10 2.01 14.30
CA PHE A 152 -4.80 2.81 13.28
C PHE A 152 -3.78 3.61 12.47
N THR A 153 -4.07 3.83 11.18
CA THR A 153 -3.19 4.52 10.24
C THR A 153 -3.67 5.93 9.92
N ARG A 154 -4.96 6.20 10.16
CA ARG A 154 -5.62 7.46 9.81
C ARG A 154 -6.44 7.99 10.96
N MET A 155 -6.32 9.30 11.21
CA MET A 155 -7.06 10.04 12.21
C MET A 155 -7.68 11.29 11.58
N ASN A 156 -8.95 11.59 11.87
CA ASN A 156 -9.54 12.84 11.38
C ASN A 156 -9.01 14.06 12.15
N LYS A 157 -9.26 15.27 11.61
CA LYS A 157 -8.82 16.55 12.21
C LYS A 157 -9.22 16.76 13.68
N PHE A 158 -10.32 16.14 14.13
CA PHE A 158 -10.83 16.27 15.50
C PHE A 158 -10.35 15.15 16.44
N GLY A 159 -9.56 14.18 15.95
CA GLY A 159 -9.05 13.06 16.75
C GLY A 159 -10.09 12.04 17.20
N ASN A 160 -11.37 12.21 16.86
CA ASN A 160 -12.46 11.37 17.32
C ASN A 160 -12.82 10.23 16.36
N LYS A 161 -12.26 10.20 15.15
CA LYS A 161 -12.44 9.12 14.17
C LYS A 161 -11.09 8.52 13.79
N LEU A 162 -10.98 7.21 13.97
CA LEU A 162 -9.75 6.43 13.70
C LEU A 162 -10.07 5.27 12.77
N SER A 163 -9.16 4.96 11.86
CA SER A 163 -9.28 3.80 10.98
C SER A 163 -7.91 3.26 10.54
N LYS A 164 -7.82 1.94 10.31
CA LYS A 164 -6.66 1.29 9.66
C LYS A 164 -6.99 1.08 8.17
N ILE A 165 -6.82 2.12 7.36
CA ILE A 165 -7.15 2.09 5.93
C ILE A 165 -5.92 1.96 5.02
N ASP A 166 -4.75 2.29 5.56
CA ASP A 166 -3.49 2.09 4.87
C ASP A 166 -3.00 0.66 5.17
N ARG A 167 -2.64 -0.12 4.14
CA ARG A 167 -2.17 -1.51 4.31
C ARG A 167 -1.03 -1.86 3.36
N ILE A 168 -0.35 -2.96 3.69
CA ILE A 168 0.54 -3.69 2.77
C ILE A 168 0.01 -5.12 2.70
N LEU A 169 -0.55 -5.47 1.55
CA LEU A 169 -0.98 -6.82 1.21
C LEU A 169 0.09 -7.44 0.31
N VAL A 170 0.40 -8.71 0.50
CA VAL A 170 1.41 -9.41 -0.30
C VAL A 170 0.88 -10.76 -0.78
N SER A 171 1.31 -11.22 -1.94
CA SER A 171 0.92 -12.56 -2.41
C SER A 171 1.58 -13.66 -1.58
N GLN A 172 1.00 -14.86 -1.59
CA GLN A 172 1.57 -16.01 -0.90
C GLN A 172 3.02 -16.31 -1.34
N ASP A 173 3.32 -16.18 -2.63
CA ASP A 173 4.67 -16.38 -3.19
C ASP A 173 5.69 -15.36 -2.68
N PHE A 174 5.23 -14.18 -2.27
CA PHE A 174 6.08 -13.20 -1.61
C PHE A 174 6.39 -13.66 -0.18
N ILE A 175 5.40 -14.09 0.59
CA ILE A 175 5.62 -14.60 1.97
C ILE A 175 6.59 -15.77 1.99
N LEU A 176 6.49 -16.69 1.04
CA LEU A 176 7.40 -17.84 0.95
C LEU A 176 8.88 -17.41 0.78
N LYS A 177 9.12 -16.27 0.12
CA LYS A 177 10.46 -15.71 -0.07
C LYS A 177 10.90 -14.83 1.10
N TRP A 178 9.97 -14.13 1.76
CA TRP A 178 10.23 -13.24 2.89
C TRP A 178 9.26 -13.49 4.06
N PRO A 179 9.42 -14.61 4.79
CA PRO A 179 8.45 -15.04 5.81
C PRO A 179 8.41 -14.12 7.04
N HIS A 180 9.46 -13.33 7.28
CA HIS A 180 9.56 -12.39 8.40
C HIS A 180 9.21 -10.95 8.00
N SER A 181 8.52 -10.75 6.87
CA SER A 181 8.14 -9.42 6.42
C SER A 181 7.05 -8.82 7.30
N ASN A 182 7.16 -7.53 7.60
CA ASN A 182 6.15 -6.78 8.36
C ASN A 182 6.00 -5.34 7.87
N ALA A 183 4.83 -4.77 8.18
CA ALA A 183 4.56 -3.36 7.95
C ALA A 183 4.91 -2.54 9.21
N ALA A 184 5.64 -1.45 9.04
CA ALA A 184 6.00 -0.53 10.12
C ALA A 184 5.45 0.88 9.86
N LEU A 185 5.05 1.55 10.94
CA LEU A 185 4.57 2.93 10.94
C LEU A 185 5.58 3.87 11.63
N PRO A 186 6.41 4.64 10.89
CA PRO A 186 7.20 5.71 11.48
C PRO A 186 6.29 6.85 11.99
N ARG A 187 6.83 7.67 12.89
CA ARG A 187 6.10 8.75 13.58
C ARG A 187 6.38 10.07 12.85
N ASP A 188 5.41 10.62 12.09
CA ASP A 188 5.58 11.92 11.41
C ASP A 188 4.24 12.67 11.16
N VAL A 189 4.36 13.89 10.59
CA VAL A 189 3.47 15.08 10.61
C VAL A 189 2.22 15.04 9.71
N SER A 190 1.78 13.86 9.24
CA SER A 190 0.57 13.71 8.40
C SER A 190 -0.61 13.11 9.17
N ASP A 191 -1.83 13.35 8.71
CA ASP A 191 -3.05 12.65 9.19
C ASP A 191 -3.11 11.18 8.73
N HIS A 192 -2.25 10.79 7.78
CA HIS A 192 -1.87 9.42 7.45
C HIS A 192 -0.49 9.08 8.03
N CYS A 193 -0.33 7.83 8.46
CA CYS A 193 0.97 7.31 8.87
C CYS A 193 1.65 6.61 7.67
N PRO A 194 2.91 6.96 7.32
CA PRO A 194 3.61 6.25 6.25
C PRO A 194 3.70 4.75 6.54
N LEU A 195 3.62 3.89 5.52
CA LEU A 195 3.84 2.45 5.67
C LEU A 195 5.17 2.03 5.07
N ILE A 196 5.96 1.32 5.87
CA ILE A 196 7.25 0.76 5.45
C ILE A 196 7.15 -0.77 5.48
N LEU A 197 7.39 -1.41 4.33
CA LEU A 197 7.65 -2.84 4.26
C LEU A 197 9.07 -3.09 4.73
N LYS A 198 9.24 -3.89 5.79
CA LYS A 198 10.55 -4.42 6.20
C LYS A 198 10.59 -5.91 5.88
N THR A 199 11.69 -6.37 5.32
CA THR A 199 11.91 -7.77 4.92
C THR A 199 13.01 -8.46 5.75
N HIS A 200 13.54 -7.80 6.79
CA HIS A 200 14.60 -8.34 7.63
C HIS A 200 14.09 -9.14 8.82
N ALA A 201 14.70 -10.31 9.07
CA ALA A 201 14.65 -11.00 10.34
C ALA A 201 15.41 -10.17 11.40
N MET A 202 14.73 -9.24 12.04
CA MET A 202 15.20 -8.73 13.34
C MET A 202 14.35 -9.41 14.39
N ASP A 203 14.93 -10.43 15.01
CA ASP A 203 14.46 -11.01 16.25
C ASP A 203 14.50 -9.89 17.31
N TYR A 204 13.34 -9.26 17.57
CA TYR A 204 13.23 -8.21 18.59
C TYR A 204 13.32 -8.80 20.01
N GLY A 205 13.65 -10.08 20.14
CA GLY A 205 13.55 -10.82 21.38
C GLY A 205 12.09 -10.99 21.81
N PRO A 206 11.85 -11.71 22.92
CA PRO A 206 10.52 -11.92 23.44
C PRO A 206 9.83 -10.58 23.73
N ILE A 207 8.54 -10.50 23.37
CA ILE A 207 7.65 -9.38 23.70
C ILE A 207 7.76 -9.12 25.21
N PRO A 208 8.11 -7.90 25.67
CA PRO A 208 8.11 -7.58 27.10
C PRO A 208 6.69 -7.76 27.63
N PHE A 209 6.49 -8.78 28.45
CA PHE A 209 5.26 -9.00 29.19
C PHE A 209 5.03 -7.81 30.12
N LYS A 210 3.85 -7.20 30.03
CA LYS A 210 3.35 -6.23 31.02
C LYS A 210 2.33 -6.95 31.88
N PHE A 211 2.54 -6.94 33.19
CA PHE A 211 1.52 -7.34 34.15
C PHE A 211 0.39 -6.29 34.15
N PHE A 212 -0.84 -6.78 34.20
CA PHE A 212 -2.05 -5.97 34.42
C PHE A 212 -2.23 -5.70 35.91
#